data_AF-A0A916D368-F1
#
_entry.id   AF-A0A916D368-F1
#
_cell.length_a   1.000
_cell.length_b   1.000
_cell.length_c   1.000
_cell.angle_alpha   90.00
_cell.angle_beta   90.00
_cell.angle_gamma   90.00
#
_symmetry.space_group_name_H-M   'P 1'
#
loop_
_entity.id
_entity.type
_entity.pdbx_description
1 polymer ?
#
loop_
_entity_poly.entity_id
_entity_poly.type
_entity_poly.pdbx_seq_one_letter_code
_entity_poly.pdbx_strand_id
1 'polypeptide(L)'
;HEAYLFAMEYAKEKGLAFIPPFDDELVIAGQGTIGLEIMEDLPDADTVVVPIGGGGLISGIAAAMKGAEAPVRVVGVEASAAASCAESLRKGKPVEGRTGPTIADGIAVKRVGEKTFGMIRRYVDEVVDAGEDSIAGAILMLLERKKLMVEGAGAVTIAAAMEGKLPRSAKKAVFVLSGGNIDVTMLDRVIRLGLLKEGRILRLSTVIRDMPGTLASLTALIAGLKANILHVIHQREAVEIPVDSIRLEIILEVEGPGHSERILKALRAGGYALEL
;
A
#
# COMPACT_ATOMS: atom_id res chain seq x y z
N HIS A 1 3.63 -21.88 -3.99
CA HIS A 1 3.96 -22.49 -5.29
C HIS A 1 3.70 -23.99 -5.26
N GLU A 2 4.20 -24.71 -4.24
CA GLU A 2 3.93 -26.15 -4.06
C GLU A 2 2.44 -26.52 -4.00
N ALA A 3 1.64 -25.81 -3.21
CA ALA A 3 0.19 -26.06 -3.14
C ALA A 3 -0.54 -25.88 -4.48
N TYR A 4 -0.09 -24.93 -5.31
CA TYR A 4 -0.65 -24.69 -6.64
C TYR A 4 -0.32 -25.84 -7.60
N LEU A 5 0.95 -26.26 -7.63
CA LEU A 5 1.39 -27.40 -8.44
C LEU A 5 0.66 -28.69 -8.02
N PHE A 6 0.57 -28.95 -6.72
CA PHE A 6 -0.19 -30.09 -6.20
C PHE A 6 -1.66 -30.03 -6.61
N ALA A 7 -2.32 -28.88 -6.50
CA ALA A 7 -3.73 -28.73 -6.88
C ALA A 7 -3.96 -28.99 -8.38
N MET A 8 -3.03 -28.54 -9.24
CA MET A 8 -3.07 -28.83 -10.68
C MET A 8 -2.87 -30.32 -10.97
N GLU A 9 -1.87 -30.95 -10.36
CA GLU A 9 -1.60 -32.39 -10.51
C GLU A 9 -2.78 -33.22 -10.00
N TYR A 10 -3.30 -32.90 -8.83
CA TYR A 10 -4.44 -33.57 -8.23
C TYR A 10 -5.69 -33.45 -9.11
N ALA A 11 -5.98 -32.26 -9.65
CA ALA A 11 -7.10 -32.07 -10.56
C ALA A 11 -6.95 -32.94 -11.82
N LYS A 12 -5.74 -33.00 -12.38
CA LYS A 12 -5.44 -33.86 -13.53
C LYS A 12 -5.61 -35.35 -13.19
N GLU A 13 -5.10 -35.82 -12.06
CA GLU A 13 -5.19 -37.21 -11.62
C GLU A 13 -6.63 -37.65 -11.33
N LYS A 14 -7.44 -36.75 -10.77
CA LYS A 14 -8.84 -37.03 -10.39
C LYS A 14 -9.86 -36.68 -11.48
N GLY A 15 -9.42 -36.14 -12.61
CA GLY A 15 -10.32 -35.70 -13.69
C GLY A 15 -11.22 -34.53 -13.28
N LEU A 16 -10.75 -33.65 -12.39
CA LEU A 16 -11.47 -32.47 -11.92
C LEU A 16 -11.12 -31.25 -12.78
N ALA A 17 -12.08 -30.32 -12.90
CA ALA A 17 -11.82 -29.03 -13.50
C ALA A 17 -10.97 -28.17 -12.55
N PHE A 18 -9.82 -27.69 -13.02
CA PHE A 18 -9.02 -26.70 -12.32
C PHE A 18 -9.47 -25.30 -12.74
N ILE A 19 -9.81 -24.44 -11.78
CA ILE A 19 -10.26 -23.07 -12.03
C ILE A 19 -9.09 -22.11 -11.78
N PRO A 20 -8.49 -21.50 -12.83
CA PRO A 20 -7.38 -20.58 -12.63
C PRO A 20 -7.82 -19.29 -11.93
N PRO A 21 -6.94 -18.66 -11.15
CA PRO A 21 -7.27 -17.40 -10.49
C PRO A 21 -7.33 -16.19 -11.44
N PHE A 22 -6.74 -16.27 -12.64
CA PHE A 22 -6.72 -15.14 -13.58
C PHE A 22 -6.44 -15.48 -15.07
N ASP A 23 -5.61 -16.48 -15.39
CA ASP A 23 -5.12 -16.69 -16.77
C ASP A 23 -6.05 -17.57 -17.63
N ASP A 24 -7.35 -17.30 -17.55
CA ASP A 24 -8.42 -18.01 -18.24
C ASP A 24 -9.40 -17.04 -18.89
N GLU A 25 -9.87 -17.36 -20.10
CA GLU A 25 -10.71 -16.45 -20.89
C GLU A 25 -12.06 -16.18 -20.24
N LEU A 26 -12.68 -17.18 -19.60
CA LEU A 26 -13.96 -17.01 -18.92
C LEU A 26 -13.78 -16.22 -17.63
N VAL A 27 -12.70 -16.48 -16.90
CA VAL A 27 -12.35 -15.69 -15.71
C VAL A 27 -12.15 -14.23 -16.08
N ILE A 28 -11.38 -13.95 -17.14
CA ILE A 28 -11.11 -12.60 -17.64
C ILE A 28 -12.39 -11.92 -18.11
N ALA A 29 -13.22 -12.60 -18.90
CA ALA A 29 -14.49 -12.08 -19.39
C ALA A 29 -15.43 -11.73 -18.22
N GLY A 30 -15.47 -12.58 -17.19
CA GLY A 30 -16.21 -12.32 -15.96
C GLY A 30 -15.74 -11.04 -15.26
N GLN A 31 -14.44 -10.78 -15.19
CA GLN A 31 -13.95 -9.52 -14.60
C GLN A 31 -14.29 -8.29 -15.45
N GLY A 32 -14.52 -8.48 -16.75
CA GLY A 32 -14.90 -7.42 -17.67
C GLY A 32 -16.28 -6.84 -17.43
N THR A 33 -17.15 -7.51 -16.66
CA THR A 33 -18.47 -6.96 -16.30
C THR A 33 -18.34 -5.66 -15.52
N ILE A 34 -17.30 -5.52 -14.70
CA ILE A 34 -16.98 -4.26 -13.98
C ILE A 34 -16.75 -3.12 -14.97
N GLY A 35 -16.09 -3.38 -16.10
CA GLY A 35 -15.90 -2.37 -17.15
C GLY A 35 -17.21 -1.95 -17.80
N LEU A 36 -18.16 -2.88 -17.96
CA LEU A 36 -19.50 -2.58 -18.47
C LEU A 36 -20.30 -1.74 -17.48
N GLU A 37 -20.29 -2.12 -16.19
CA GLU A 37 -20.95 -1.39 -15.10
C GLU A 37 -20.41 0.04 -14.98
N ILE A 38 -19.09 0.24 -15.07
CA ILE A 38 -18.49 1.59 -15.06
C ILE A 38 -19.01 2.44 -16.23
N MET A 39 -19.12 1.88 -17.43
CA MET A 39 -19.61 2.61 -18.60
C MET A 39 -21.12 2.94 -18.49
N GLU A 40 -21.89 2.12 -17.78
CA GLU A 40 -23.31 2.38 -17.51
C GLU A 40 -23.48 3.48 -16.46
N ASP A 41 -22.79 3.37 -15.33
CA ASP A 41 -22.93 4.27 -14.19
C ASP A 41 -22.22 5.63 -14.39
N LEU A 42 -21.09 5.63 -15.11
CA LEU A 42 -20.29 6.83 -15.39
C LEU A 42 -19.76 6.82 -16.84
N PRO A 43 -20.64 7.02 -17.84
CA PRO A 43 -20.29 6.91 -19.26
C PRO A 43 -19.24 7.92 -19.73
N ASP A 44 -19.02 9.00 -18.97
CA ASP A 44 -18.04 10.04 -19.28
C ASP A 44 -16.77 9.98 -18.43
N ALA A 45 -16.49 8.83 -17.80
CA ALA A 45 -15.19 8.54 -17.20
C ALA A 45 -14.07 8.61 -18.27
N ASP A 46 -13.03 9.40 -18.01
CA ASP A 46 -11.89 9.54 -18.91
C ASP A 46 -10.71 8.63 -18.53
N THR A 47 -10.70 8.14 -17.29
CA THR A 47 -9.63 7.31 -16.75
C THR A 47 -10.20 6.25 -15.80
N VAL A 48 -9.76 5.00 -15.94
CA VAL A 48 -10.06 3.90 -15.01
C VAL A 48 -8.75 3.32 -14.50
N VAL A 49 -8.58 3.31 -13.18
CA VAL A 49 -7.37 2.87 -12.49
C VAL A 49 -7.66 1.52 -11.83
N VAL A 50 -6.89 0.49 -12.17
CA VAL A 50 -7.17 -0.91 -11.80
C VAL A 50 -5.93 -1.57 -11.19
N PRO A 51 -6.05 -2.31 -10.07
CA PRO A 51 -4.94 -3.11 -9.53
C PRO A 51 -4.49 -4.21 -10.51
N ILE A 52 -3.20 -4.50 -10.51
CA ILE A 52 -2.60 -5.60 -11.28
C ILE A 52 -1.89 -6.57 -10.32
N GLY A 53 -2.43 -7.79 -10.24
CA GLY A 53 -1.70 -8.98 -9.79
C GLY A 53 -1.34 -9.86 -10.99
N GLY A 54 -2.09 -10.94 -11.20
CA GLY A 54 -1.92 -11.80 -12.39
C GLY A 54 -2.46 -11.21 -13.69
N GLY A 55 -3.19 -10.09 -13.61
CA GLY A 55 -3.68 -9.32 -14.76
C GLY A 55 -5.10 -9.63 -15.21
N GLY A 56 -5.81 -10.58 -14.58
CA GLY A 56 -7.16 -10.97 -15.01
C GLY A 56 -8.18 -9.83 -14.94
N LEU A 57 -8.21 -9.13 -13.80
CA LEU A 57 -9.12 -8.00 -13.55
C LEU A 57 -8.94 -6.88 -14.58
N ILE A 58 -7.72 -6.35 -14.70
CA ILE A 58 -7.46 -5.26 -15.65
C ILE A 58 -7.65 -5.69 -17.09
N SER A 59 -7.31 -6.93 -17.45
CA SER A 59 -7.49 -7.43 -18.82
C SER A 59 -8.97 -7.46 -19.19
N GLY A 60 -9.82 -7.92 -18.28
CA GLY A 60 -11.28 -7.96 -18.48
C GLY A 60 -11.86 -6.57 -18.64
N ILE A 61 -11.59 -5.68 -17.67
CA ILE A 61 -12.09 -4.29 -17.68
C ILE A 61 -11.61 -3.57 -18.94
N ALA A 62 -10.32 -3.65 -19.26
CA ALA A 62 -9.75 -2.98 -20.43
C ALA A 62 -10.35 -3.52 -21.74
N ALA A 63 -10.51 -4.84 -21.87
CA ALA A 63 -11.09 -5.42 -23.07
C ALA A 63 -12.56 -5.01 -23.26
N ALA A 64 -13.36 -4.97 -22.20
CA ALA A 64 -14.75 -4.53 -22.27
C ALA A 64 -14.86 -3.08 -22.73
N MET A 65 -14.10 -2.17 -22.11
CA MET A 65 -14.17 -0.74 -22.43
C MET A 65 -13.56 -0.41 -23.80
N LYS A 66 -12.41 -0.97 -24.14
CA LYS A 66 -11.76 -0.74 -25.45
C LYS A 66 -12.53 -1.42 -26.58
N GLY A 67 -13.16 -2.57 -26.33
CA GLY A 67 -14.01 -3.25 -27.29
C GLY A 67 -15.29 -2.49 -27.62
N ALA A 68 -15.81 -1.71 -26.66
CA ALA A 68 -16.91 -0.77 -26.87
C ALA A 68 -16.47 0.58 -27.46
N GLU A 69 -15.19 0.72 -27.83
CA GLU A 69 -14.58 1.97 -28.33
C GLU A 69 -14.76 3.16 -27.38
N ALA A 70 -14.87 2.91 -26.07
CA ALA A 70 -15.00 3.96 -25.08
C ALA A 70 -13.73 4.85 -25.07
N PRO A 71 -13.86 6.19 -25.07
CA PRO A 71 -12.73 7.12 -25.09
C PRO A 71 -12.09 7.28 -23.70
N VAL A 72 -11.69 6.15 -23.10
CA VAL A 72 -11.17 6.05 -21.72
C VAL A 72 -9.72 5.58 -21.71
N ARG A 73 -8.91 6.09 -20.78
CA ARG A 73 -7.59 5.53 -20.47
C ARG A 73 -7.71 4.49 -19.36
N VAL A 74 -7.09 3.34 -19.54
CA VAL A 74 -6.99 2.30 -18.52
C VAL A 74 -5.57 2.27 -17.97
N VAL A 75 -5.44 2.54 -16.67
CA VAL A 75 -4.17 2.60 -15.95
C VAL A 75 -4.10 1.45 -14.98
N GLY A 76 -3.06 0.64 -15.11
CA GLY A 76 -2.74 -0.44 -14.20
C GLY A 76 -1.86 -0.01 -13.04
N VAL A 77 -2.12 -0.56 -11.86
CA VAL A 77 -1.31 -0.28 -10.67
C VAL A 77 -0.83 -1.57 -10.00
N GLU A 78 0.49 -1.70 -9.87
CA GLU A 78 1.12 -2.77 -9.09
C GLU A 78 1.62 -2.24 -7.73
N ALA A 79 1.87 -3.12 -6.78
CA ALA A 79 2.70 -2.77 -5.63
C ALA A 79 4.17 -2.71 -6.07
N SER A 80 4.92 -1.68 -5.69
CA SER A 80 6.35 -1.57 -6.04
C SER A 80 7.18 -2.77 -5.55
N ALA A 81 6.74 -3.40 -4.46
CA ALA A 81 7.34 -4.62 -3.93
C ALA A 81 7.04 -5.88 -4.77
N ALA A 82 6.04 -5.84 -5.65
CA ALA A 82 5.58 -6.94 -6.49
C ALA A 82 5.17 -6.47 -7.90
N ALA A 83 6.13 -5.97 -8.69
CA ALA A 83 5.89 -5.36 -10.00
C ALA A 83 6.25 -6.29 -11.18
N SER A 84 5.53 -7.41 -11.32
CA SER A 84 5.84 -8.42 -12.34
C SER A 84 5.35 -8.05 -13.75
N CYS A 85 4.27 -7.28 -13.86
CA CYS A 85 3.72 -6.81 -15.11
C CYS A 85 4.61 -5.78 -15.77
N ALA A 86 5.04 -4.74 -15.02
CA ALA A 86 5.95 -3.72 -15.51
C ALA A 86 7.27 -4.34 -16.03
N GLU A 87 7.81 -5.33 -15.30
CA GLU A 87 9.01 -6.04 -15.76
C GLU A 87 8.76 -6.86 -17.02
N SER A 88 7.63 -7.56 -17.09
CA SER A 88 7.22 -8.34 -18.27
C SER A 88 7.02 -7.46 -19.50
N LEU A 89 6.41 -6.28 -19.34
CA LEU A 89 6.21 -5.30 -20.41
C LEU A 89 7.56 -4.80 -20.95
N ARG A 90 8.49 -4.45 -20.05
CA ARG A 90 9.86 -4.04 -20.41
C ARG A 90 10.61 -5.13 -21.18
N LYS A 91 10.44 -6.40 -20.81
CA LYS A 91 11.10 -7.55 -21.46
C LYS A 91 10.32 -8.09 -22.68
N GLY A 92 9.12 -7.58 -22.94
CA GLY A 92 8.27 -7.98 -24.07
C GLY A 92 7.64 -9.37 -23.95
N LYS A 93 7.77 -10.04 -22.79
CA LYS A 93 7.23 -11.38 -22.52
C LYS A 93 6.98 -11.56 -21.01
N PRO A 94 6.09 -12.48 -20.59
CA PRO A 94 5.87 -12.74 -19.17
C PRO A 94 7.12 -13.31 -18.51
N VAL A 95 7.60 -12.62 -17.48
CA VAL A 95 8.78 -12.99 -16.70
C VAL A 95 8.46 -13.00 -15.23
N GLU A 96 9.25 -13.74 -14.46
CA GLU A 96 9.24 -13.57 -13.01
C GLU A 96 9.79 -12.19 -12.68
N GLY A 97 9.00 -11.42 -11.94
CA GLY A 97 9.36 -10.11 -11.44
C GLY A 97 9.91 -10.15 -10.02
N ARG A 98 10.32 -8.98 -9.54
CA ARG A 98 10.62 -8.79 -8.12
C ARG A 98 9.35 -9.09 -7.29
N THR A 99 9.51 -9.87 -6.22
CA THR A 99 8.45 -10.06 -5.21
C THR A 99 9.09 -10.00 -3.83
N GLY A 100 8.70 -8.99 -3.07
CA GLY A 100 9.06 -8.81 -1.66
C GLY A 100 7.83 -8.82 -0.75
N PRO A 101 8.02 -8.70 0.56
CA PRO A 101 6.91 -8.50 1.49
C PRO A 101 6.11 -7.25 1.12
N THR A 102 4.78 -7.38 1.07
CA THR A 102 3.86 -6.30 0.74
C THR A 102 2.56 -6.43 1.52
N ILE A 103 1.93 -5.31 1.84
CA ILE A 103 0.58 -5.22 2.41
C ILE A 103 -0.49 -5.55 1.33
N ALA A 104 -0.13 -5.44 0.05
CA ALA A 104 -0.98 -5.77 -1.09
C ALA A 104 -0.77 -7.21 -1.57
N ASP A 105 -0.98 -8.18 -0.67
CA ASP A 105 -0.74 -9.60 -0.90
C ASP A 105 -1.60 -10.21 -2.01
N GLY A 106 -2.85 -9.76 -2.17
CA GLY A 106 -3.75 -10.19 -3.25
C GLY A 106 -3.23 -9.90 -4.67
N ILE A 107 -2.27 -8.98 -4.81
CA ILE A 107 -1.59 -8.68 -6.07
C ILE A 107 -0.10 -9.00 -6.05
N ALA A 108 0.40 -9.71 -5.03
CA ALA A 108 1.79 -10.14 -4.90
C ALA A 108 2.13 -11.33 -5.82
N VAL A 109 1.85 -11.18 -7.11
CA VAL A 109 2.01 -12.24 -8.12
C VAL A 109 3.40 -12.14 -8.74
N LYS A 110 4.12 -13.27 -8.73
CA LYS A 110 5.50 -13.34 -9.25
C LYS A 110 5.60 -13.17 -10.75
N ARG A 111 4.57 -13.59 -11.49
CA ARG A 111 4.56 -13.62 -12.97
C ARG A 111 3.12 -13.47 -13.44
N VAL A 112 2.88 -12.50 -14.33
CA VAL A 112 1.58 -12.35 -15.00
C VAL A 112 1.23 -13.55 -15.89
N GLY A 113 -0.05 -13.74 -16.17
CA GLY A 113 -0.53 -14.77 -17.08
C GLY A 113 -0.09 -14.56 -18.53
N GLU A 114 -0.08 -15.63 -19.32
CA GLU A 114 0.26 -15.55 -20.75
C GLU A 114 -0.83 -14.80 -21.52
N LYS A 115 -2.12 -15.14 -21.26
CA LYS A 115 -3.26 -14.50 -21.92
C LYS A 115 -3.41 -13.07 -21.42
N THR A 116 -3.36 -12.87 -20.10
CA THR A 116 -3.50 -11.54 -19.50
C THR A 116 -2.40 -10.60 -19.98
N PHE A 117 -1.15 -11.06 -20.12
CA PHE A 117 -0.07 -10.23 -20.67
C PHE A 117 -0.35 -9.75 -22.10
N GLY A 118 -0.84 -10.65 -22.96
CA GLY A 118 -1.23 -10.30 -24.33
C GLY A 118 -2.33 -9.23 -24.36
N MET A 119 -3.31 -9.33 -23.46
CA MET A 119 -4.41 -8.36 -23.34
C MET A 119 -3.94 -7.03 -22.75
N ILE A 120 -3.10 -7.05 -21.71
CA ILE A 120 -2.52 -5.85 -21.11
C ILE A 120 -1.75 -5.06 -22.17
N ARG A 121 -0.89 -5.72 -22.96
CA ARG A 121 -0.16 -5.06 -24.06
C ARG A 121 -1.05 -4.42 -25.12
N ARG A 122 -2.26 -4.95 -25.30
CA ARG A 122 -3.19 -4.50 -26.34
C ARG A 122 -4.13 -3.40 -25.87
N TYR A 123 -4.59 -3.46 -24.62
CA TYR A 123 -5.72 -2.66 -24.14
C TYR A 123 -5.39 -1.72 -22.98
N VAL A 124 -4.30 -1.94 -22.24
CA VAL A 124 -3.92 -1.10 -21.10
C VAL A 124 -2.99 0.01 -21.58
N ASP A 125 -3.33 1.25 -21.27
CA ASP A 125 -2.61 2.43 -21.77
C ASP A 125 -1.31 2.69 -20.99
N GLU A 126 -1.30 2.37 -19.69
CA GLU A 126 -0.19 2.68 -18.80
C GLU A 126 -0.17 1.73 -17.59
N VAL A 127 1.03 1.39 -17.10
CA VAL A 127 1.21 0.63 -15.87
C VAL A 127 2.16 1.41 -14.96
N VAL A 128 1.70 1.70 -13.75
CA VAL A 128 2.45 2.37 -12.69
C VAL A 128 2.51 1.49 -11.45
N ASP A 129 3.29 1.90 -10.45
CA ASP A 129 3.39 1.20 -9.17
C ASP A 129 3.07 2.12 -7.98
N ALA A 130 2.83 1.54 -6.81
CA ALA A 130 2.64 2.27 -5.55
C ALA A 130 3.50 1.67 -4.43
N GLY A 131 4.09 2.55 -3.61
CA GLY A 131 4.90 2.13 -2.47
C GLY A 131 4.07 1.72 -1.25
N GLU A 132 4.63 0.85 -0.41
CA GLU A 132 3.97 0.30 0.79
C GLU A 132 3.44 1.39 1.75
N ASP A 133 4.20 2.45 1.96
CA ASP A 133 3.79 3.58 2.82
C ASP A 133 2.53 4.27 2.27
N SER A 134 2.46 4.47 0.95
CA SER A 134 1.33 5.12 0.29
C SER A 134 0.12 4.19 0.26
N ILE A 135 0.32 2.87 0.11
CA ILE A 135 -0.73 1.87 0.24
C ILE A 135 -1.32 1.91 1.65
N ALA A 136 -0.49 1.95 2.69
CA ALA A 136 -0.96 2.07 4.07
C ALA A 136 -1.72 3.39 4.31
N GLY A 137 -1.20 4.51 3.79
CA GLY A 137 -1.88 5.81 3.84
C GLY A 137 -3.21 5.82 3.09
N ALA A 138 -3.29 5.15 1.93
CA ALA A 138 -4.52 5.02 1.16
C ALA A 138 -5.60 4.24 1.91
N ILE A 139 -5.24 3.12 2.55
CA ILE A 139 -6.17 2.36 3.40
C ILE A 139 -6.67 3.24 4.55
N LEU A 140 -5.76 3.93 5.25
CA LEU A 140 -6.13 4.81 6.36
C LEU A 140 -7.08 5.93 5.90
N MET A 141 -6.79 6.57 4.76
CA MET A 141 -7.63 7.61 4.17
C MET A 141 -9.03 7.07 3.81
N LEU A 142 -9.11 5.89 3.19
CA LEU A 142 -10.38 5.24 2.84
C LEU A 142 -11.19 4.92 4.10
N LEU A 143 -10.54 4.41 5.13
CA LEU A 143 -11.17 4.11 6.42
C LEU A 143 -11.67 5.39 7.11
N GLU A 144 -10.87 6.46 7.14
CA GLU A 144 -11.22 7.68 7.87
C GLU A 144 -12.25 8.54 7.14
N ARG A 145 -12.08 8.73 5.82
CA ARG A 145 -12.89 9.67 5.03
C ARG A 145 -14.09 9.02 4.36
N LYS A 146 -13.97 7.75 3.97
CA LYS A 146 -15.03 7.02 3.26
C LYS A 146 -15.69 5.94 4.12
N LYS A 147 -15.11 5.61 5.28
CA LYS A 147 -15.58 4.52 6.16
C LYS A 147 -15.62 3.18 5.43
N LEU A 148 -14.72 3.01 4.46
CA LEU A 148 -14.57 1.77 3.70
C LEU A 148 -13.41 0.97 4.25
N MET A 149 -13.65 -0.30 4.52
CA MET A 149 -12.61 -1.27 4.85
C MET A 149 -12.08 -1.86 3.54
N VAL A 150 -10.83 -1.52 3.22
CA VAL A 150 -10.19 -1.89 1.95
C VAL A 150 -8.83 -2.51 2.26
N GLU A 151 -8.51 -3.62 1.59
CA GLU A 151 -7.23 -4.31 1.75
C GLU A 151 -6.12 -3.62 0.92
N GLY A 152 -4.87 -4.04 1.08
CA GLY A 152 -3.74 -3.44 0.35
C GLY A 152 -3.92 -3.49 -1.17
N ALA A 153 -4.32 -4.64 -1.71
CA ALA A 153 -4.59 -4.81 -3.14
C ALA A 153 -5.70 -3.87 -3.65
N GLY A 154 -6.76 -3.66 -2.85
CA GLY A 154 -7.85 -2.74 -3.20
C GLY A 154 -7.46 -1.28 -3.11
N ALA A 155 -6.50 -0.92 -2.24
CA ALA A 155 -6.10 0.45 -1.99
C ALA A 155 -4.97 0.96 -2.91
N VAL A 156 -4.28 0.08 -3.66
CA VAL A 156 -3.12 0.50 -4.47
C VAL A 156 -3.46 1.57 -5.51
N THR A 157 -4.67 1.55 -6.06
CA THR A 157 -5.12 2.54 -7.07
C THR A 157 -5.17 3.95 -6.49
N ILE A 158 -5.63 4.07 -5.25
CA ILE A 158 -5.64 5.32 -4.49
C ILE A 158 -4.21 5.72 -4.10
N ALA A 159 -3.38 4.76 -3.71
CA ALA A 159 -1.98 5.02 -3.37
C ALA A 159 -1.20 5.63 -4.53
N ALA A 160 -1.35 5.11 -5.75
CA ALA A 160 -0.76 5.69 -6.95
C ALA A 160 -1.24 7.12 -7.21
N ALA A 161 -2.51 7.43 -6.91
CA ALA A 161 -3.04 8.79 -6.98
C ALA A 161 -2.36 9.73 -5.97
N MET A 162 -2.17 9.28 -4.74
CA MET A 162 -1.49 10.03 -3.67
C MET A 162 -0.02 10.32 -4.01
N GLU A 163 0.62 9.42 -4.76
CA GLU A 163 1.99 9.60 -5.26
C GLU A 163 2.07 10.48 -6.53
N GLY A 164 0.93 10.95 -7.05
CA GLY A 164 0.89 11.78 -8.25
C GLY A 164 1.28 11.02 -9.53
N LYS A 165 1.12 9.69 -9.55
CA LYS A 165 1.49 8.82 -10.68
C LYS A 165 0.40 8.66 -11.73
N LEU A 166 -0.75 9.29 -11.54
CA LEU A 166 -1.81 9.28 -12.54
C LEU A 166 -1.57 10.31 -13.63
N PRO A 167 -2.12 10.10 -14.84
CA PRO A 167 -2.08 11.09 -15.90
C PRO A 167 -2.64 12.44 -15.41
N ARG A 168 -1.89 13.52 -15.59
CA ARG A 168 -2.35 14.89 -15.27
C ARG A 168 -3.61 15.30 -16.07
N SER A 169 -3.88 14.61 -17.17
CA SER A 169 -5.06 14.79 -18.00
C SER A 169 -6.33 14.17 -17.42
N ALA A 170 -6.22 13.32 -16.39
CA ALA A 170 -7.38 12.67 -15.77
C ALA A 170 -8.26 13.73 -15.08
N LYS A 171 -9.51 13.88 -15.53
CA LYS A 171 -10.50 14.79 -14.92
C LYS A 171 -11.60 14.01 -14.21
N LYS A 172 -12.05 12.91 -14.82
CA LYS A 172 -13.05 11.99 -14.28
C LYS A 172 -12.47 10.59 -14.20
N ALA A 173 -11.80 10.34 -13.07
CA ALA A 173 -11.13 9.08 -12.80
C ALA A 173 -11.99 8.15 -11.92
N VAL A 174 -12.06 6.88 -12.30
CA VAL A 174 -12.63 5.78 -11.51
C VAL A 174 -11.49 4.96 -10.91
N PHE A 175 -11.59 4.67 -9.62
CA PHE A 175 -10.62 3.86 -8.88
C PHE A 175 -11.27 2.55 -8.47
N VAL A 176 -10.76 1.44 -9.00
CA VAL A 176 -11.28 0.12 -8.63
C VAL A 176 -10.72 -0.25 -7.25
N LEU A 177 -11.62 -0.43 -6.28
CA LEU A 177 -11.33 -0.97 -4.97
C LEU A 177 -11.61 -2.48 -5.00
N SER A 178 -10.59 -3.28 -5.30
CA SER A 178 -10.76 -4.70 -5.67
C SER A 178 -11.14 -5.65 -4.54
N GLY A 179 -10.98 -5.25 -3.28
CA GLY A 179 -11.20 -6.13 -2.14
C GLY A 179 -11.09 -5.44 -0.78
N GLY A 180 -11.63 -6.10 0.24
CA GLY A 180 -11.68 -5.62 1.62
C GLY A 180 -11.40 -6.72 2.64
N ASN A 181 -10.75 -7.81 2.24
CA ASN A 181 -10.46 -8.94 3.11
C ASN A 181 -9.18 -8.70 3.92
N ILE A 182 -9.25 -7.71 4.82
CA ILE A 182 -8.16 -7.35 5.72
C ILE A 182 -8.44 -7.85 7.14
N ASP A 183 -7.49 -8.59 7.72
CA ASP A 183 -7.60 -9.02 9.11
C ASP A 183 -7.30 -7.88 10.09
N VAL A 184 -7.84 -7.95 11.30
CA VAL A 184 -7.73 -6.89 12.31
C VAL A 184 -6.28 -6.60 12.71
N THR A 185 -5.40 -7.60 12.69
CA THR A 185 -3.98 -7.44 13.02
C THR A 185 -3.25 -6.69 11.92
N MET A 186 -3.53 -7.02 10.65
CA MET A 186 -3.01 -6.26 9.52
C MET A 186 -3.55 -4.83 9.53
N LEU A 187 -4.84 -4.64 9.85
CA LEU A 187 -5.44 -3.31 9.97
C LEU A 187 -4.76 -2.44 11.05
N ASP A 188 -4.50 -2.96 12.26
CA ASP A 188 -3.76 -2.23 13.30
C ASP A 188 -2.38 -1.78 12.80
N ARG A 189 -1.64 -2.69 12.14
CA ARG A 189 -0.33 -2.37 11.55
C ARG A 189 -0.42 -1.28 10.48
N VAL A 190 -1.40 -1.36 9.59
CA VAL A 190 -1.65 -0.36 8.54
C VAL A 190 -1.97 0.99 9.14
N ILE A 191 -2.87 1.04 10.14
CA ILE A 191 -3.22 2.28 10.84
C ILE A 191 -1.97 2.92 11.45
N ARG A 192 -1.14 2.13 12.16
CA ARG A 192 0.10 2.65 12.73
C ARG A 192 1.07 3.20 11.67
N LEU A 193 1.24 2.50 10.55
CA LEU A 193 2.09 2.95 9.44
C LEU A 193 1.56 4.23 8.80
N GLY A 194 0.25 4.30 8.52
CA GLY A 194 -0.39 5.49 7.97
C GLY A 194 -0.27 6.70 8.90
N LEU A 195 -0.50 6.51 10.21
CA LEU A 195 -0.35 7.57 11.21
C LEU A 195 1.10 8.08 11.32
N LEU A 196 2.10 7.18 11.23
CA LEU A 196 3.51 7.58 11.16
C LEU A 196 3.81 8.41 9.91
N LYS A 197 3.32 7.98 8.74
CA LYS A 197 3.56 8.65 7.46
C LYS A 197 2.95 10.04 7.42
N GLU A 198 1.77 10.20 7.98
CA GLU A 198 1.09 11.49 8.10
C GLU A 198 1.64 12.37 9.24
N GLY A 199 2.65 11.90 9.96
CA GLY A 199 3.26 12.62 11.06
C GLY A 199 2.32 12.83 12.24
N ARG A 200 1.33 11.94 12.43
CA ARG A 200 0.42 11.86 13.58
C ARG A 200 0.96 10.96 14.70
N ILE A 201 1.98 10.16 14.40
CA ILE A 201 2.83 9.52 15.40
C ILE A 201 4.26 10.00 15.17
N LEU A 202 4.94 10.40 16.25
CA LEU A 202 6.35 10.79 16.25
C LEU A 202 7.14 9.78 17.08
N ARG A 203 8.13 9.14 16.45
CA ARG A 203 9.12 8.31 17.14
C ARG A 203 10.42 9.10 17.24
N LEU A 204 11.03 9.06 18.42
CA LEU A 204 12.32 9.67 18.65
C LEU A 204 13.12 8.89 19.68
N SER A 205 14.44 8.96 19.58
CA SER A 205 15.39 8.45 20.55
C SER A 205 16.23 9.62 21.09
N THR A 206 16.56 9.58 22.38
CA THR A 206 17.52 10.51 23.00
C THR A 206 18.28 9.81 24.10
N VAL A 207 19.55 10.19 24.29
CA VAL A 207 20.34 9.79 25.45
C VAL A 207 20.19 10.86 26.54
N ILE A 208 19.90 10.45 27.76
CA ILE A 208 19.82 11.33 28.94
C ILE A 208 20.65 10.77 30.08
N ARG A 209 21.05 11.61 31.04
CA ARG A 209 21.71 11.14 32.27
C ARG A 209 20.73 10.37 33.15
N ASP A 210 21.19 9.28 33.78
CA ASP A 210 20.43 8.46 34.72
C ASP A 210 20.43 9.11 36.12
N MET A 211 19.80 10.29 36.22
CA MET A 211 19.64 11.01 37.49
C MET A 211 18.16 11.26 37.79
N PRO A 212 17.75 11.27 39.08
CA PRO A 212 16.39 11.61 39.48
C PRO A 212 15.91 12.92 38.85
N GLY A 213 14.68 12.91 38.30
CA GLY A 213 14.04 14.09 37.71
C GLY A 213 14.33 14.33 36.22
N THR A 214 15.30 13.64 35.61
CA THR A 214 15.67 13.87 34.20
C THR A 214 14.55 13.46 33.25
N LEU A 215 13.98 12.26 33.43
CA LEU A 215 12.80 11.84 32.68
C LEU A 215 11.60 12.77 32.95
N ALA A 216 11.37 13.14 34.21
CA ALA A 216 10.25 14.01 34.60
C ALA A 216 10.32 15.37 33.90
N SER A 217 11.52 15.92 33.72
CA SER A 217 11.73 17.18 33.00
C SER A 217 11.40 17.03 31.52
N LEU A 218 11.82 15.94 30.90
CA LEU A 218 11.54 15.63 29.50
C LEU A 218 10.03 15.42 29.27
N THR A 219 9.37 14.62 30.10
CA THR A 219 7.94 14.35 29.96
C THR A 219 7.10 15.57 30.28
N ALA A 220 7.53 16.44 31.21
CA ALA A 220 6.90 17.73 31.47
C ALA A 220 6.97 18.68 30.26
N LEU A 221 8.12 18.72 29.56
CA LEU A 221 8.25 19.51 28.34
C LEU A 221 7.30 19.00 27.24
N ILE A 222 7.23 17.68 27.04
CA ILE A 222 6.30 17.05 26.09
C ILE A 222 4.84 17.35 26.45
N ALA A 223 4.48 17.23 27.74
CA ALA A 223 3.14 17.54 28.23
C ALA A 223 2.78 19.02 28.01
N GLY A 224 3.73 19.94 28.22
CA GLY A 224 3.55 21.37 27.95
C GLY A 224 3.26 21.69 26.49
N LEU A 225 3.69 20.81 25.57
CA LEU A 225 3.40 20.91 24.14
C LEU A 225 2.12 20.19 23.74
N LYS A 226 1.43 19.53 24.67
CA LYS A 226 0.17 18.77 24.45
C LYS A 226 0.35 17.56 23.53
N ALA A 227 1.50 16.89 23.61
CA ALA A 227 1.69 15.58 22.96
C ALA A 227 1.33 14.46 23.93
N ASN A 228 0.63 13.43 23.46
CA ASN A 228 0.35 12.23 24.25
C ASN A 228 1.52 11.26 24.14
N ILE A 229 2.02 10.78 25.27
CA ILE A 229 3.08 9.75 25.29
C ILE A 229 2.41 8.39 25.19
N LEU A 230 2.65 7.67 24.10
CA LEU A 230 2.15 6.30 23.91
C LEU A 230 3.08 5.29 24.57
N HIS A 231 4.39 5.46 24.37
CA HIS A 231 5.41 4.57 24.93
C HIS A 231 6.66 5.35 25.32
N VAL A 232 7.30 4.89 26.39
CA VAL A 232 8.66 5.26 26.78
C VAL A 232 9.41 3.97 27.11
N ILE A 233 10.51 3.70 26.40
CA ILE A 233 11.35 2.53 26.62
C ILE A 233 12.69 3.03 27.16
N HIS A 234 13.11 2.48 28.30
CA HIS A 234 14.37 2.81 28.95
C HIS A 234 15.38 1.70 28.69
N GLN A 235 16.50 2.02 28.06
CA GLN A 235 17.60 1.08 27.81
C GLN A 235 18.86 1.53 28.55
N ARG A 236 19.31 0.69 29.49
CA ARG A 236 20.55 0.86 30.27
C ARG A 236 21.73 0.07 29.68
N GLU A 237 21.46 -0.94 28.86
CA GLU A 237 22.43 -1.97 28.46
C GLU A 237 22.78 -1.93 26.97
N ALA A 238 23.00 -0.73 26.40
CA ALA A 238 23.50 -0.61 25.03
C ALA A 238 25.02 -0.39 25.04
N VAL A 239 25.73 -1.09 24.15
CA VAL A 239 27.20 -1.17 24.06
C VAL A 239 27.89 0.19 23.85
N GLU A 240 27.13 1.25 23.55
CA GLU A 240 27.63 2.58 23.15
C GLU A 240 27.15 3.73 24.07
N ILE A 241 26.56 3.44 25.24
CA ILE A 241 26.05 4.48 26.16
C ILE A 241 27.00 4.63 27.36
N PRO A 242 27.36 5.86 27.77
CA PRO A 242 28.08 6.10 29.02
C PRO A 242 27.38 5.46 30.23
N VAL A 243 28.16 5.01 31.22
CA VAL A 243 27.64 4.26 32.39
C VAL A 243 26.61 5.06 33.21
N ASP A 244 26.67 6.39 33.17
CA ASP A 244 25.75 7.31 33.86
C ASP A 244 24.58 7.78 33.00
N SER A 245 24.32 7.12 31.87
CA SER A 245 23.36 7.54 30.87
C SER A 245 22.42 6.40 30.46
N ILE A 246 21.23 6.77 29.98
CA ILE A 246 20.24 5.85 29.43
C ILE A 246 19.76 6.35 28.08
N ARG A 247 19.43 5.41 27.18
CA ARG A 247 18.70 5.72 25.95
C ARG A 247 17.21 5.61 26.23
N LEU A 248 16.50 6.66 25.84
CA LEU A 248 15.04 6.71 25.81
C LEU A 248 14.57 6.58 24.37
N GLU A 249 13.74 5.59 24.10
CA GLU A 249 12.91 5.58 22.90
C GLU A 249 11.50 6.01 23.28
N ILE A 250 11.00 7.05 22.62
CA ILE A 250 9.73 7.68 22.95
C ILE A 250 8.85 7.66 21.70
N ILE A 251 7.62 7.19 21.88
CA ILE A 251 6.58 7.22 20.85
C ILE A 251 5.49 8.18 21.33
N LEU A 252 5.25 9.21 20.54
CA LEU A 252 4.28 10.26 20.80
C LEU A 252 3.14 10.19 19.79
N GLU A 253 1.93 10.40 20.25
CA GLU A 253 0.80 10.80 19.41
C GLU A 253 0.75 12.32 19.34
N VAL A 254 0.64 12.84 18.12
CA VAL A 254 0.74 14.26 17.79
C VAL A 254 -0.33 14.64 16.76
N GLU A 255 -0.65 15.92 16.67
CA GLU A 255 -1.74 16.40 15.80
C GLU A 255 -1.41 16.33 14.30
N GLY A 256 -0.12 16.24 13.96
CA GLY A 256 0.37 16.23 12.59
C GLY A 256 1.79 16.82 12.46
N PRO A 257 2.29 16.99 11.22
CA PRO A 257 3.71 17.32 10.98
C PRO A 257 4.16 18.62 11.63
N GLY A 258 3.33 19.66 11.58
CA GLY A 258 3.65 20.95 12.22
C GLY A 258 3.71 20.86 13.75
N HIS A 259 2.98 19.95 14.38
CA HIS A 259 3.10 19.69 15.81
C HIS A 259 4.39 18.91 16.11
N SER A 260 4.70 17.88 15.31
CA SER A 260 5.96 17.14 15.39
C SER A 260 7.17 18.07 15.35
N GLU A 261 7.23 19.00 14.38
CA GLU A 261 8.32 19.96 14.27
C GLU A 261 8.47 20.87 15.50
N ARG A 262 7.35 21.34 16.07
CA ARG A 262 7.38 22.13 17.32
C ARG A 262 7.96 21.33 18.48
N ILE A 263 7.57 20.06 18.62
CA ILE A 263 8.08 19.15 19.64
C ILE A 263 9.58 18.94 19.49
N LEU A 264 10.03 18.60 18.28
CA LEU A 264 11.44 18.37 17.99
C LEU A 264 12.29 19.62 18.25
N LYS A 265 11.79 20.80 17.85
CA LYS A 265 12.48 22.08 18.10
C LYS A 265 12.59 22.39 19.60
N ALA A 266 11.51 22.20 20.35
CA ALA A 266 11.49 22.45 21.80
C ALA A 266 12.41 21.47 22.56
N LEU A 267 12.39 20.19 22.20
CA LEU A 267 13.28 19.19 22.79
C LEU A 267 14.75 19.50 22.50
N ARG A 268 15.10 19.87 21.26
CA ARG A 268 16.47 20.31 20.93
C ARG A 268 16.89 21.56 21.71
N ALA A 269 15.99 22.53 21.87
CA ALA A 269 16.24 23.73 22.67
C ALA A 269 16.40 23.42 24.17
N GLY A 270 15.75 22.35 24.66
CA GLY A 270 15.92 21.81 26.01
C GLY A 270 17.22 21.00 26.22
N GLY A 271 18.07 20.88 25.19
CA GLY A 271 19.36 20.19 25.27
C GLY A 271 19.31 18.69 24.98
N TYR A 272 18.19 18.17 24.46
CA TYR A 272 18.08 16.76 24.08
C TYR A 272 18.63 16.53 22.67
N ALA A 273 19.57 15.58 22.53
CA ALA A 273 20.10 15.14 21.25
C ALA A 273 19.17 14.07 20.66
N LEU A 274 18.42 14.44 19.61
CA LEU A 274 17.34 13.61 19.06
C LEU A 274 17.80 12.81 17.83
N GLU A 275 17.46 11.53 17.83
CA GLU A 275 17.48 10.62 16.70
C GLU A 275 16.02 10.32 16.29
N LEU A 276 15.71 10.24 14.99
CA LEU A 276 14.36 10.04 14.44
C LEU A 276 14.22 8.68 13.75
#